data_AF-A0A1C4YTR5-F1
#
_entry.id   AF-A0A1C4YTR5-F1
#
_cell.length_a   1.000
_cell.length_b   1.000
_cell.length_c   1.000
_cell.angle_alpha   90.00
_cell.angle_beta   90.00
_cell.angle_gamma   90.00
#
_symmetry.space_group_name_H-M   'P 1'
#
loop_
_entity.id
_entity.type
_entity.pdbx_description
1 polymer ?
#
loop_
_entity_poly.entity_id
_entity_poly.type
_entity_poly.pdbx_seq_one_letter_code
_entity_poly.pdbx_strand_id
1 'polypeptide(L)'
;MFANPEELLRYLKNEDVRFVDVRFCDLPGVMQHFNLPVESVDDSLFTDGLAFDGSSIRGFQAIHESDMLLLPDVATAFIDPFRAQKTLALNFFIHDPFTREAYSRDPRNVAKKAEAFLAASGIADTAYFGAEAEFYIFDSIRHETSAHQSFYYIDSIEGAWNSGREEAGGNRGYKTAYKGGYFPVPPVDHYADLRDSIVRRLVDTGFTVERSHHEVGTAGQSEINYKFSTLLHAADQLQLFKYIVKNEAWANGKTATFMPKPLFGDNGSGMHTHQSLWLGGEPLFYDETGYAGLSDTARWYIGGLLHHA
;
A
#
# COMPACT_ATOMS: atom_id res chain seq x y z
N MET A 1 15.98 -2.51 4.35
CA MET A 1 16.67 -2.85 5.61
C MET A 1 17.93 -3.67 5.38
N PHE A 2 17.92 -4.64 4.44
CA PHE A 2 19.07 -5.51 4.16
C PHE A 2 19.47 -5.43 2.68
N ALA A 3 20.76 -5.57 2.40
CA ALA A 3 21.28 -5.65 1.04
C ALA A 3 21.42 -7.10 0.54
N ASN A 4 21.49 -8.08 1.45
CA ASN A 4 21.74 -9.48 1.12
C ASN A 4 21.13 -10.45 2.17
N PRO A 5 21.02 -11.75 1.82
CA PRO A 5 20.52 -12.80 2.73
C PRO A 5 21.29 -12.93 4.05
N GLU A 6 22.62 -12.78 4.01
CA GLU A 6 23.49 -12.96 5.18
C GLU A 6 23.21 -11.92 6.27
N GLU A 7 22.94 -10.68 5.87
CA GLU A 7 22.52 -9.59 6.76
C GLU A 7 21.17 -9.89 7.41
N LEU A 8 20.20 -10.39 6.63
CA LEU A 8 18.88 -10.75 7.15
C LEU A 8 18.99 -11.88 8.18
N LEU A 9 19.68 -12.98 7.87
CA LEU A 9 19.84 -14.12 8.77
C LEU A 9 20.58 -13.73 10.06
N ARG A 10 21.57 -12.85 9.97
CA ARG A 10 22.25 -12.29 11.14
C ARG A 10 21.33 -11.44 11.99
N TYR A 11 20.51 -10.61 11.36
CA TYR A 11 19.51 -9.80 12.05
C TYR A 11 18.51 -10.67 12.80
N LEU A 12 17.95 -11.72 12.17
CA LEU A 12 17.01 -12.64 12.82
C LEU A 12 17.57 -13.23 14.13
N LYS A 13 18.85 -13.61 14.13
CA LYS A 13 19.54 -14.16 15.31
C LYS A 13 19.79 -13.11 16.40
N ASN A 14 20.16 -11.89 16.01
CA ASN A 14 20.56 -10.84 16.95
C ASN A 14 19.37 -10.11 17.59
N GLU A 15 18.25 -10.05 16.88
CA GLU A 15 17.12 -9.20 17.23
C GLU A 15 15.97 -9.96 17.90
N ASP A 16 16.17 -11.21 18.34
CA ASP A 16 15.14 -12.02 19.00
C ASP A 16 13.83 -12.10 18.19
N VAL A 17 13.94 -12.15 16.86
CA VAL A 17 12.78 -12.33 15.98
C VAL A 17 12.26 -13.75 16.18
N ARG A 18 10.94 -13.89 16.38
CA ARG A 18 10.28 -15.18 16.62
C ARG A 18 9.69 -15.78 15.36
N PHE A 19 9.24 -14.93 14.44
CA PHE A 19 8.59 -15.37 13.20
C PHE A 19 9.07 -14.56 12.00
N VAL A 20 9.10 -15.23 10.85
CA VAL A 20 9.18 -14.59 9.54
C VAL A 20 7.81 -14.70 8.88
N ASP A 21 7.24 -13.56 8.51
CA ASP A 21 5.96 -13.45 7.84
C ASP A 21 6.19 -13.35 6.32
N VAL A 22 5.89 -14.44 5.63
CA VAL A 22 6.08 -14.61 4.19
C VAL A 22 4.89 -13.96 3.49
N ARG A 23 5.14 -12.89 2.73
CA ARG A 23 4.09 -12.12 2.05
C ARG A 23 4.23 -12.16 0.52
N PHE A 24 3.11 -12.20 -0.18
CA PHE A 24 3.05 -12.07 -1.64
C PHE A 24 1.72 -11.45 -2.07
N CYS A 25 1.63 -10.93 -3.30
CA CYS A 25 0.44 -10.22 -3.77
C CYS A 25 -0.42 -11.14 -4.66
N ASP A 26 -1.71 -11.25 -4.38
CA ASP A 26 -2.65 -11.89 -5.31
C ASP A 26 -2.98 -10.97 -6.50
N LEU A 27 -3.59 -11.52 -7.55
CA LEU A 27 -3.86 -10.75 -8.77
C LEU A 27 -4.77 -9.52 -8.53
N PRO A 28 -5.83 -9.59 -7.70
CA PRO A 28 -6.61 -8.41 -7.32
C PRO A 28 -5.87 -7.35 -6.48
N GLY A 29 -4.68 -7.63 -5.95
CA GLY A 29 -3.86 -6.65 -5.21
C GLY A 29 -3.94 -6.75 -3.68
N VAL A 30 -4.37 -7.89 -3.14
CA VAL A 30 -4.37 -8.18 -1.70
C VAL A 30 -3.11 -8.96 -1.32
N MET A 31 -2.38 -8.45 -0.33
CA MET A 31 -1.26 -9.19 0.25
C MET A 31 -1.78 -10.44 0.98
N GLN A 32 -1.29 -11.59 0.56
CA GLN A 32 -1.45 -12.88 1.20
C GLN A 32 -0.25 -13.13 2.10
N HIS A 33 -0.41 -13.95 3.13
CA HIS A 33 0.69 -14.29 4.02
C HIS A 33 0.56 -15.64 4.71
N PHE A 34 1.69 -16.20 5.12
CA PHE A 34 1.79 -17.27 6.11
C PHE A 34 3.07 -17.12 6.95
N ASN A 35 3.13 -17.80 8.09
CA ASN A 35 4.21 -17.64 9.06
C ASN A 35 5.16 -18.83 9.10
N LEU A 36 6.45 -18.52 9.23
CA LEU A 36 7.49 -19.46 9.58
C LEU A 36 8.02 -19.14 10.97
N PRO A 37 8.19 -20.14 11.86
CA PRO A 37 9.00 -19.96 13.06
C PRO A 37 10.45 -19.71 12.63
N VAL A 38 11.17 -18.83 13.33
CA VAL A 38 12.53 -18.41 12.94
C VAL A 38 13.51 -19.59 12.87
N GLU A 39 13.25 -20.64 13.65
CA GLU A 39 14.04 -21.88 13.68
C GLU A 39 13.97 -22.68 12.37
N SER A 40 12.95 -22.43 11.54
CA SER A 40 12.81 -23.02 10.20
C SER A 40 13.40 -22.15 9.09
N VAL A 41 14.06 -21.03 9.43
CA VAL A 41 14.62 -20.09 8.46
C VAL A 41 16.15 -20.22 8.44
N ASP A 42 16.66 -20.73 7.33
CA ASP A 42 18.09 -20.86 7.05
C ASP A 42 18.41 -20.44 5.61
N ASP A 43 19.64 -20.70 5.14
CA ASP A 43 20.10 -20.35 3.81
C ASP A 43 19.25 -20.99 2.69
N SER A 44 18.59 -22.13 2.95
CA SER A 44 17.75 -22.81 1.96
C SER A 44 16.53 -21.99 1.55
N LEU A 45 16.07 -21.07 2.40
CA LEU A 45 15.00 -20.13 2.05
C LEU A 45 15.35 -19.30 0.80
N PHE A 46 16.63 -18.99 0.61
CA PHE A 46 17.11 -18.14 -0.48
C PHE A 46 17.53 -18.94 -1.71
N THR A 47 17.93 -20.21 -1.55
CA THR A 47 18.36 -21.07 -2.65
C THR A 47 17.23 -21.93 -3.21
N ASP A 48 16.40 -22.48 -2.32
CA ASP A 48 15.36 -23.45 -2.64
C ASP A 48 13.97 -22.83 -2.64
N GLY A 49 13.74 -21.82 -1.80
CA GLY A 49 12.46 -21.12 -1.68
C GLY A 49 11.43 -21.88 -0.85
N LEU A 50 10.18 -21.39 -0.89
CA LEU A 50 9.06 -22.01 -0.16
C LEU A 50 7.96 -22.44 -1.11
N ALA A 51 7.49 -23.67 -0.97
CA ALA A 51 6.33 -24.16 -1.70
C ALA A 51 5.02 -23.66 -1.07
N PHE A 52 4.01 -23.39 -1.90
CA PHE A 52 2.65 -23.12 -1.45
C PHE A 52 1.60 -23.57 -2.49
N ASP A 53 0.37 -23.75 -2.04
CA ASP A 53 -0.78 -24.07 -2.89
C ASP A 53 -1.37 -22.79 -3.54
N GLY A 54 -1.09 -22.62 -4.83
CA GLY A 54 -1.58 -21.53 -5.66
C GLY A 54 -3.05 -21.67 -6.08
N SER A 55 -3.69 -22.83 -5.92
CA SER A 55 -5.08 -23.05 -6.34
C SER A 55 -6.10 -22.30 -5.49
N SER A 56 -5.71 -21.96 -4.26
CA SER A 56 -6.51 -21.16 -3.33
C SER A 56 -6.31 -19.64 -3.52
N ILE A 57 -5.45 -19.22 -4.45
CA ILE A 57 -5.16 -17.81 -4.71
C ILE A 57 -5.91 -17.31 -5.95
N ARG A 58 -6.66 -16.23 -5.79
CA ARG A 58 -7.51 -15.67 -6.85
C ARG A 58 -6.65 -15.25 -8.04
N GLY A 59 -6.98 -15.80 -9.21
CA GLY A 59 -6.31 -15.51 -10.48
C GLY A 59 -5.01 -16.28 -10.71
N PHE A 60 -4.63 -17.24 -9.85
CA PHE A 60 -3.41 -18.03 -10.01
C PHE A 60 -3.67 -19.36 -10.72
N GLN A 61 -3.27 -20.50 -10.17
CA GLN A 61 -3.32 -21.79 -10.86
C GLN A 61 -4.62 -22.54 -10.60
N ALA A 62 -4.93 -23.48 -11.49
CA ALA A 62 -5.98 -24.46 -11.25
C ALA A 62 -5.46 -25.59 -10.33
N ILE A 63 -6.37 -26.37 -9.75
CA ILE A 63 -6.05 -27.45 -8.80
C ILE A 63 -5.03 -28.48 -9.35
N HIS A 64 -4.98 -28.70 -10.67
CA HIS A 64 -4.06 -29.67 -11.28
C HIS A 64 -2.64 -29.13 -11.52
N GLU A 65 -2.42 -27.84 -11.28
CA GLU A 65 -1.13 -27.14 -11.40
C GLU A 65 -0.85 -26.32 -10.12
N SER A 66 -1.28 -26.83 -8.97
CA SER A 66 -1.41 -26.06 -7.72
C SER A 66 -0.09 -25.59 -7.12
N ASP A 67 0.97 -26.40 -7.23
CA ASP A 67 2.23 -26.13 -6.53
C ASP A 67 2.94 -24.92 -7.14
N MET A 68 3.32 -23.97 -6.29
CA MET A 68 3.99 -22.73 -6.66
C MET A 68 5.18 -22.48 -5.74
N LEU A 69 6.19 -21.76 -6.21
CA LEU A 69 7.40 -21.47 -5.46
C LEU A 69 7.51 -19.99 -5.09
N LEU A 70 7.92 -19.69 -3.87
CA LEU A 70 8.19 -18.33 -3.38
C LEU A 70 9.68 -18.13 -3.16
N LEU A 71 10.23 -17.06 -3.74
CA LEU A 71 11.61 -16.62 -3.49
C LEU A 71 11.63 -15.24 -2.82
N PRO A 72 12.41 -15.05 -1.73
CA PRO A 72 12.37 -13.83 -0.92
C PRO A 72 12.99 -12.62 -1.62
N ASP A 73 12.47 -11.44 -1.31
CA ASP A 73 13.07 -10.15 -1.67
C ASP A 73 13.48 -9.37 -0.41
N VAL A 74 14.75 -9.53 0.00
CA VAL A 74 15.32 -8.95 1.24
C VAL A 74 15.21 -7.43 1.34
N ALA A 75 15.08 -6.73 0.21
CA ALA A 75 14.94 -5.27 0.19
C ALA A 75 13.62 -4.81 0.83
N THR A 76 12.60 -5.67 0.84
CA THR A 76 11.25 -5.37 1.34
C THR A 76 11.07 -5.63 2.84
N ALA A 77 12.11 -6.13 3.51
CA ALA A 77 12.01 -6.57 4.90
C ALA A 77 11.73 -5.41 5.86
N PHE A 78 10.79 -5.62 6.79
CA PHE A 78 10.50 -4.70 7.91
C PHE A 78 10.04 -5.47 9.16
N ILE A 79 10.13 -4.84 10.33
CA ILE A 79 9.57 -5.40 11.57
C ILE A 79 8.12 -4.98 11.70
N ASP A 80 7.24 -5.97 11.88
CA ASP A 80 5.81 -5.74 12.04
C ASP A 80 5.51 -5.05 13.38
N PRO A 81 4.96 -3.82 13.39
CA PRO A 81 4.77 -3.06 14.63
C PRO A 81 3.49 -3.46 15.39
N PHE A 82 2.65 -4.33 14.82
CA PHE A 82 1.33 -4.68 15.38
C PHE A 82 1.30 -6.06 16.02
N ARG A 83 2.26 -6.93 15.68
CA ARG A 83 2.27 -8.32 16.16
C ARG A 83 2.83 -8.44 17.57
N ALA A 84 2.12 -9.20 18.41
CA ALA A 84 2.52 -9.46 19.79
C ALA A 84 3.88 -10.18 19.90
N GLN A 85 4.19 -11.08 18.96
CA GLN A 85 5.50 -11.71 18.85
C GLN A 85 6.32 -10.96 17.81
N LYS A 86 7.57 -10.60 18.14
CA LYS A 86 8.47 -9.88 17.24
C LYS A 86 8.61 -10.66 15.93
N THR A 87 8.16 -10.05 14.85
CA THR A 87 8.02 -10.70 13.54
C THR A 87 8.65 -9.83 12.48
N LEU A 88 9.47 -10.44 11.63
CA LEU A 88 9.99 -9.80 10.42
C LEU A 88 9.12 -10.19 9.23
N ALA A 89 8.53 -9.21 8.57
CA ALA A 89 7.74 -9.42 7.36
C ALA A 89 8.60 -9.19 6.11
N LEU A 90 8.36 -9.99 5.08
CA LEU A 90 9.16 -10.03 3.86
C LEU A 90 8.28 -10.35 2.65
N ASN A 91 8.42 -9.59 1.57
CA ASN A 91 7.73 -9.89 0.31
C ASN A 91 8.52 -10.91 -0.53
N PHE A 92 7.80 -11.72 -1.27
CA PHE A 92 8.34 -12.78 -2.12
C PHE A 92 7.90 -12.59 -3.57
N PHE A 93 8.70 -13.07 -4.50
CA PHE A 93 8.31 -13.30 -5.89
C PHE A 93 7.80 -14.72 -6.05
N ILE A 94 6.88 -14.92 -6.98
CA ILE A 94 6.31 -16.23 -7.28
C ILE A 94 6.97 -16.79 -8.54
N HIS A 95 7.32 -18.08 -8.48
CA HIS A 95 8.01 -18.81 -9.53
C HIS A 95 7.33 -20.15 -9.80
N ASP A 96 7.53 -20.66 -11.01
CA ASP A 96 7.24 -22.06 -11.32
C ASP A 96 8.16 -22.99 -10.50
N PRO A 97 7.63 -24.02 -9.82
CA PRO A 97 8.44 -24.86 -8.94
C PRO A 97 9.43 -25.77 -9.68
N PHE A 98 9.21 -26.04 -10.98
CA PHE A 98 10.04 -26.93 -11.78
C PHE A 98 11.07 -26.16 -12.59
N THR A 99 10.62 -25.16 -13.36
CA THR A 99 11.49 -24.36 -14.24
C THR A 99 12.20 -23.23 -13.49
N ARG A 100 11.69 -22.85 -12.32
CA ARG A 100 12.08 -21.65 -11.55
C ARG A 100 11.88 -20.34 -12.31
N GLU A 101 11.15 -20.35 -13.41
CA GLU A 101 10.82 -19.14 -14.17
C GLU A 101 9.85 -18.25 -13.38
N ALA A 102 9.99 -16.93 -13.56
CA ALA A 102 9.14 -15.94 -12.93
C ALA A 102 7.68 -16.12 -13.37
N TYR A 103 6.77 -16.28 -12.42
CA TYR A 103 5.36 -16.51 -12.72
C TYR A 103 4.73 -15.31 -13.40
N SER A 104 4.00 -15.56 -14.50
CA SER A 104 3.47 -14.51 -15.38
C SER A 104 2.36 -13.67 -14.75
N ARG A 105 1.63 -14.24 -13.77
CA ARG A 105 0.49 -13.59 -13.08
C ARG A 105 0.85 -13.04 -11.69
N ASP A 106 2.12 -13.08 -11.30
CA ASP A 106 2.59 -12.39 -10.10
C ASP A 106 2.72 -10.89 -10.38
N PRO A 107 1.95 -10.02 -9.69
CA PRO A 107 2.04 -8.57 -9.86
C PRO A 107 3.45 -8.01 -9.65
N ARG A 108 4.24 -8.57 -8.72
CA ARG A 108 5.61 -8.09 -8.45
C ARG A 108 6.55 -8.43 -9.61
N ASN A 109 6.39 -9.61 -10.21
CA ASN A 109 7.13 -9.97 -11.43
C ASN A 109 6.73 -9.10 -12.63
N VAL A 110 5.47 -8.69 -12.75
CA VAL A 110 5.04 -7.74 -13.80
C VAL A 110 5.74 -6.39 -13.62
N ALA A 111 5.78 -5.85 -12.39
CA ALA A 111 6.50 -4.62 -12.06
C ALA A 111 8.01 -4.73 -12.37
N LYS A 112 8.66 -5.82 -11.94
CA LYS A 112 10.07 -6.09 -12.22
C LYS A 112 10.39 -6.19 -13.72
N LYS A 113 9.51 -6.86 -14.49
CA LYS A 113 9.63 -6.92 -15.95
C LYS A 113 9.46 -5.56 -16.61
N ALA A 114 8.59 -4.69 -16.08
CA ALA A 114 8.38 -3.35 -16.60
C ALA A 114 9.63 -2.47 -16.42
N GLU A 115 10.28 -2.53 -15.26
CA GLU A 115 11.56 -1.83 -15.03
C GLU A 115 12.65 -2.34 -16.00
N ALA A 116 12.77 -3.67 -16.15
CA ALA A 116 13.74 -4.26 -17.09
C ALA A 116 13.45 -3.88 -18.55
N PHE A 117 12.18 -3.83 -18.95
CA PHE A 117 11.76 -3.42 -20.29
C PHE A 117 12.13 -1.95 -20.56
N LEU A 118 11.90 -1.06 -19.59
CA LEU A 118 12.26 0.35 -19.69
C LEU A 118 13.77 0.50 -19.94
N ALA A 119 14.59 -0.14 -19.10
CA ALA A 119 16.05 -0.11 -19.26
C ALA A 119 16.50 -0.67 -20.62
N ALA A 120 15.92 -1.79 -21.06
CA ALA A 120 16.24 -2.40 -22.35
C ALA A 120 15.80 -1.56 -23.57
N SER A 121 14.78 -0.71 -23.42
CA SER A 121 14.31 0.18 -24.49
C SER A 121 15.30 1.30 -24.83
N GLY A 122 16.21 1.63 -23.90
CA GLY A 122 17.14 2.75 -24.02
C GLY A 122 16.51 4.14 -23.85
N ILE A 123 15.21 4.24 -23.56
CA ILE A 123 14.52 5.52 -23.31
C ILE A 123 14.93 6.11 -21.96
N ALA A 124 14.99 5.27 -20.93
CA ALA A 124 15.32 5.62 -19.56
C ALA A 124 15.86 4.38 -18.84
N ASP A 125 16.60 4.55 -17.74
CA ASP A 125 17.01 3.44 -16.87
C ASP A 125 16.14 3.33 -15.61
N THR A 126 15.46 4.41 -15.23
CA THR A 126 14.70 4.51 -14.00
C THR A 126 13.37 5.22 -14.24
N ALA A 127 12.29 4.65 -13.70
CA ALA A 127 11.00 5.33 -13.58
C ALA A 127 10.63 5.49 -12.10
N TYR A 128 10.44 6.74 -11.67
CA TYR A 128 10.00 7.04 -10.32
C TYR A 128 8.48 7.21 -10.26
N PHE A 129 7.90 6.67 -9.20
CA PHE A 129 6.48 6.70 -8.87
C PHE A 129 6.30 7.27 -7.46
N GLY A 130 5.52 8.34 -7.33
CA GLY A 130 5.01 8.86 -6.06
C GLY A 130 3.50 8.72 -6.01
N ALA A 131 2.98 7.95 -5.05
CA ALA A 131 1.56 7.64 -4.94
C ALA A 131 0.94 8.33 -3.72
N GLU A 132 -0.13 9.10 -3.96
CA GLU A 132 -0.93 9.77 -2.94
C GLU A 132 -2.23 8.97 -2.77
N ALA A 133 -2.22 7.95 -1.90
CA ALA A 133 -3.37 7.10 -1.67
C ALA A 133 -4.24 7.67 -0.54
N GLU A 134 -5.30 8.37 -0.92
CA GLU A 134 -6.31 8.88 0.00
C GLU A 134 -7.10 7.73 0.65
N PHE A 135 -7.60 7.94 1.87
CA PHE A 135 -8.38 6.95 2.59
C PHE A 135 -9.40 7.60 3.53
N TYR A 136 -10.37 6.80 3.99
CA TYR A 136 -11.31 7.19 5.03
C TYR A 136 -11.06 6.40 6.31
N ILE A 137 -11.25 7.05 7.47
CA ILE A 137 -11.27 6.41 8.78
C ILE A 137 -12.69 6.49 9.35
N PHE A 138 -13.37 5.35 9.44
CA PHE A 138 -14.72 5.25 9.99
C PHE A 138 -14.73 4.63 11.38
N ASP A 139 -15.80 4.88 12.13
CA ASP A 139 -16.05 4.21 13.41
C ASP A 139 -16.74 2.86 13.22
N SER A 140 -17.62 2.76 12.21
CA SER A 140 -18.27 1.49 11.89
C SER A 140 -18.68 1.38 10.43
N ILE A 141 -18.75 0.13 9.98
CA ILE A 141 -19.31 -0.28 8.69
C ILE A 141 -20.16 -1.53 8.93
N ARG A 142 -21.35 -1.58 8.33
CA ARG A 142 -22.18 -2.78 8.24
C ARG A 142 -22.69 -2.92 6.82
N HIS A 143 -22.77 -4.13 6.31
CA HIS A 143 -23.42 -4.39 5.03
C HIS A 143 -24.01 -5.80 5.02
N GLU A 144 -25.05 -5.99 4.22
CA GLU A 144 -25.66 -7.30 3.99
C GLU A 144 -26.16 -7.38 2.55
N THR A 145 -26.10 -8.58 1.97
CA THR A 145 -26.82 -8.93 0.76
C THR A 145 -27.37 -10.34 0.95
N SER A 146 -28.69 -10.45 1.07
CA SER A 146 -29.40 -11.71 1.26
C SER A 146 -30.67 -11.74 0.40
N ALA A 147 -31.43 -12.85 0.45
CA ALA A 147 -32.56 -13.06 -0.45
C ALA A 147 -33.68 -12.00 -0.35
N HIS A 148 -33.78 -11.29 0.78
CA HIS A 148 -34.87 -10.34 1.05
C HIS A 148 -34.39 -8.94 1.46
N GLN A 149 -33.07 -8.71 1.58
CA GLN A 149 -32.54 -7.38 1.92
C GLN A 149 -31.13 -7.15 1.36
N SER A 150 -30.84 -5.87 1.10
CA SER A 150 -29.51 -5.39 0.79
C SER A 150 -29.32 -4.02 1.42
N PHE A 151 -28.22 -3.83 2.15
CA PHE A 151 -27.86 -2.53 2.70
C PHE A 151 -26.36 -2.40 2.89
N TYR A 152 -25.90 -1.15 2.99
CA TYR A 152 -24.64 -0.78 3.63
C TYR A 152 -24.91 0.41 4.55
N TYR A 153 -24.10 0.54 5.59
CA TYR A 153 -24.24 1.58 6.60
C TYR A 153 -22.85 1.92 7.15
N ILE A 154 -22.40 3.14 6.87
CA ILE A 154 -21.13 3.71 7.35
C ILE A 154 -21.46 4.72 8.44
N ASP A 155 -20.65 4.76 9.49
CA ASP A 155 -20.79 5.78 10.52
C ASP A 155 -19.44 6.30 11.02
N SER A 156 -19.43 7.59 11.38
CA SER A 156 -18.31 8.31 11.96
C SER A 156 -18.82 9.43 12.87
N ILE A 157 -18.16 9.62 14.00
CA ILE A 157 -18.41 10.68 14.97
C ILE A 157 -18.28 12.07 14.35
N GLU A 158 -17.39 12.23 13.37
CA GLU A 158 -17.14 13.46 12.62
C GLU A 158 -18.14 13.68 11.47
N GLY A 159 -18.89 12.64 11.08
CA GLY A 159 -19.78 12.66 9.92
C GLY A 159 -20.87 13.73 10.02
N ALA A 160 -21.01 14.54 8.96
CA ALA A 160 -21.99 15.63 8.87
C ALA A 160 -23.43 15.18 9.20
N TRP A 161 -23.80 13.96 8.81
CA TRP A 161 -25.11 13.36 9.05
C TRP A 161 -25.44 13.16 10.54
N ASN A 162 -24.44 13.16 11.42
CA ASN A 162 -24.64 13.03 12.86
C ASN A 162 -24.83 14.37 13.58
N SER A 163 -24.91 15.50 12.88
CA SER A 163 -24.98 16.84 13.51
C SER A 163 -26.14 17.00 14.49
N GLY A 164 -27.28 16.33 14.23
CA GLY A 164 -28.44 16.28 15.13
C GLY A 164 -28.53 15.02 16.01
N ARG A 165 -27.52 14.16 16.03
CA ARG A 165 -27.53 12.91 16.81
C ARG A 165 -27.49 13.21 18.31
N GLU A 166 -28.34 12.54 19.09
CA GLU A 166 -28.20 12.48 20.54
C GLU A 166 -27.07 11.51 20.92
N GLU A 167 -26.13 11.99 21.73
CA GLU A 167 -24.94 11.25 22.16
C GLU A 167 -24.90 11.19 23.70
N ALA A 168 -24.42 10.07 24.24
CA ALA A 168 -24.23 9.95 25.68
C ALA A 168 -23.20 11.00 26.16
N GLY A 169 -23.61 11.87 27.08
CA GLY A 169 -22.80 13.01 27.53
C GLY A 169 -22.97 14.29 26.69
N GLY A 170 -23.81 14.27 25.66
CA GLY A 170 -24.13 15.41 24.79
C GLY A 170 -23.27 15.48 23.53
N ASN A 171 -23.90 15.84 22.42
CA ASN A 171 -23.21 16.06 21.15
C ASN A 171 -22.44 17.40 21.21
N ARG A 172 -21.12 17.33 21.05
CA ARG A 172 -20.23 18.49 21.21
C ARG A 172 -20.08 19.34 19.94
N GLY A 173 -20.82 19.02 18.87
CA GLY A 173 -20.72 19.71 17.58
C GLY A 173 -19.45 19.32 16.82
N TYR A 174 -18.86 20.29 16.13
CA TYR A 174 -17.60 20.16 15.36
C TYR A 174 -17.58 19.04 14.30
N LYS A 175 -18.75 18.67 13.78
CA LYS A 175 -18.84 17.70 12.68
C LYS A 175 -18.42 18.36 11.38
N THR A 176 -17.57 17.69 10.63
CA THR A 176 -17.07 18.21 9.35
C THR A 176 -18.21 18.27 8.35
N ALA A 177 -18.47 19.45 7.79
CA ALA A 177 -19.46 19.60 6.73
C ALA A 177 -19.06 18.77 5.49
N TYR A 178 -20.03 18.38 4.67
CA TYR A 178 -19.74 17.79 3.36
C TYR A 178 -18.79 18.70 2.57
N LYS A 179 -17.73 18.13 2.00
CA LYS A 179 -16.68 18.87 1.28
C LYS A 179 -15.96 19.95 2.11
N GLY A 180 -16.00 19.85 3.44
CA GLY A 180 -15.48 20.85 4.37
C GLY A 180 -14.28 20.40 5.19
N GLY A 181 -13.71 19.22 4.91
CA GLY A 181 -12.65 18.61 5.71
C GLY A 181 -11.24 19.14 5.44
N TYR A 182 -11.04 19.96 4.41
CA TYR A 182 -9.72 20.46 4.01
C TYR A 182 -9.51 21.91 4.47
N PHE A 183 -8.73 22.21 5.51
CA PHE A 183 -8.11 21.33 6.51
C PHE A 183 -8.21 21.99 7.90
N PRO A 184 -9.43 22.22 8.42
CA PRO A 184 -9.62 22.97 9.67
C PRO A 184 -8.90 22.29 10.84
N VAL A 185 -8.38 23.11 11.76
CA VAL A 185 -7.69 22.62 12.96
C VAL A 185 -8.66 21.94 13.93
N PRO A 186 -8.16 21.11 14.88
CA PRO A 186 -8.96 20.64 16.00
C PRO A 186 -9.65 21.81 16.74
N PRO A 187 -10.89 21.62 17.23
CA PRO A 187 -11.56 20.34 17.40
C PRO A 187 -12.45 19.90 16.22
N VAL A 188 -12.40 20.55 15.04
CA VAL A 188 -13.14 20.05 13.84
C VAL A 188 -12.50 18.77 13.32
N ASP A 189 -11.17 18.75 13.23
CA ASP A 189 -10.42 17.55 12.89
C ASP A 189 -10.32 16.61 14.09
N HIS A 190 -11.06 15.50 14.02
CA HIS A 190 -11.14 14.51 15.09
C HIS A 190 -10.02 13.46 15.03
N TYR A 191 -9.26 13.41 13.92
CA TYR A 191 -8.33 12.32 13.63
C TYR A 191 -6.87 12.76 13.56
N ALA A 192 -6.54 14.00 13.91
CA ALA A 192 -5.16 14.52 13.94
C ALA A 192 -4.18 13.58 14.67
N ASP A 193 -4.48 13.23 15.93
CA ASP A 193 -3.60 12.35 16.74
C ASP A 193 -3.50 10.92 16.14
N LEU A 194 -4.58 10.39 15.57
CA LEU A 194 -4.55 9.09 14.91
C LEU A 194 -3.69 9.12 13.64
N ARG A 195 -3.79 10.19 12.84
CA ARG A 195 -2.92 10.37 11.67
C ARG A 195 -1.46 10.50 12.10
N ASP A 196 -1.16 11.21 13.19
CA ASP A 196 0.21 11.29 13.73
C ASP A 196 0.74 9.91 14.16
N SER A 197 -0.11 9.08 14.78
CA SER A 197 0.26 7.70 15.10
C SER A 197 0.59 6.88 13.84
N ILE A 198 -0.23 6.99 12.79
CA ILE A 198 0.02 6.35 11.49
C ILE A 198 1.36 6.83 10.91
N VAL A 199 1.62 8.14 10.92
CA VAL A 199 2.89 8.74 10.45
C VAL A 199 4.07 8.18 11.23
N ARG A 200 3.97 8.06 12.57
CA ARG A 200 5.03 7.46 13.37
C ARG A 200 5.30 6.01 12.97
N ARG A 201 4.27 5.18 12.75
CA ARG A 201 4.45 3.81 12.26
C ARG A 201 5.11 3.74 10.89
N LEU A 202 4.74 4.64 9.98
CA LEU A 202 5.36 4.74 8.66
C LEU A 202 6.85 5.09 8.79
N VAL A 203 7.19 6.10 9.58
CA VAL A 203 8.60 6.48 9.82
C VAL A 203 9.38 5.33 10.45
N ASP A 204 8.83 4.67 11.48
CA ASP A 204 9.49 3.55 12.17
C ASP A 204 9.68 2.31 11.25
N THR A 205 8.91 2.21 10.16
CA THR A 205 9.06 1.15 9.13
C THR A 205 9.86 1.59 7.89
N GLY A 206 10.45 2.79 7.94
CA GLY A 206 11.42 3.25 6.93
C GLY A 206 10.87 4.19 5.86
N PHE A 207 9.63 4.68 6.00
CA PHE A 207 9.11 5.71 5.10
C PHE A 207 9.75 7.08 5.40
N THR A 208 9.99 7.85 4.34
CA THR A 208 10.22 9.29 4.44
C THR A 208 8.89 10.00 4.18
N VAL A 209 8.15 10.32 5.24
CA VAL A 209 6.86 11.02 5.16
C VAL A 209 7.09 12.51 4.89
N GLU A 210 6.33 13.07 3.95
CA GLU A 210 6.43 14.48 3.53
C GLU A 210 5.41 15.37 4.25
N ARG A 211 4.15 14.91 4.32
CA ARG A 211 3.03 15.61 4.97
C ARG A 211 1.89 14.66 5.27
N SER A 212 1.02 15.07 6.21
CA SER A 212 -0.27 14.44 6.49
C SER A 212 -1.33 15.52 6.68
N HIS A 213 -2.55 15.26 6.24
CA HIS A 213 -3.67 16.17 6.45
C HIS A 213 -5.01 15.44 6.42
N HIS A 214 -6.02 16.11 6.95
CA HIS A 214 -7.40 15.78 6.67
C HIS A 214 -7.72 16.19 5.23
N GLU A 215 -8.46 15.33 4.53
CA GLU A 215 -8.87 15.54 3.14
C GLU A 215 -10.23 16.23 3.04
N VAL A 216 -10.71 16.48 1.81
CA VAL A 216 -11.92 17.29 1.58
C VAL A 216 -13.21 16.69 2.17
N GLY A 217 -13.38 15.37 2.13
CA GLY A 217 -14.61 14.71 2.55
C GLY A 217 -14.86 14.71 4.05
N THR A 218 -16.12 14.70 4.47
CA THR A 218 -16.51 14.51 5.89
C THR A 218 -16.06 13.15 6.42
N ALA A 219 -16.22 12.88 7.71
CA ALA A 219 -16.04 11.55 8.29
C ALA A 219 -14.61 10.97 8.13
N GLY A 220 -13.59 11.78 8.41
CA GLY A 220 -12.22 11.31 8.57
C GLY A 220 -11.49 10.96 7.28
N GLN A 221 -11.83 11.59 6.15
CA GLN A 221 -11.00 11.46 4.95
C GLN A 221 -9.59 11.99 5.25
N SER A 222 -8.56 11.25 4.85
CA SER A 222 -7.18 11.54 5.19
C SER A 222 -6.24 11.23 4.02
N GLU A 223 -5.12 11.94 4.00
CA GLU A 223 -4.01 11.68 3.08
C GLU A 223 -2.68 11.81 3.84
N ILE A 224 -1.73 10.94 3.50
CA ILE A 224 -0.36 10.97 4.00
C ILE A 224 0.56 10.72 2.80
N ASN A 225 1.38 11.70 2.46
CA ASN A 225 2.33 11.59 1.36
C ASN A 225 3.70 11.14 1.88
N TYR A 226 4.36 10.32 1.08
CA TYR A 226 5.71 9.85 1.33
C TYR A 226 6.51 9.90 0.04
N LYS A 227 7.82 10.00 0.20
CA LYS A 227 8.76 10.15 -0.91
C LYS A 227 8.58 9.04 -1.95
N PHE A 228 8.61 9.44 -3.22
CA PHE A 228 8.59 8.53 -4.37
C PHE A 228 9.72 7.49 -4.33
N SER A 229 9.55 6.41 -5.11
CA SER A 229 10.60 5.40 -5.34
C SER A 229 10.52 4.82 -6.74
N THR A 230 11.40 3.87 -7.08
CA THR A 230 11.31 3.13 -8.36
C THR A 230 10.03 2.31 -8.43
N LEU A 231 9.55 2.01 -9.63
CA LEU A 231 8.24 1.39 -9.88
C LEU A 231 7.91 0.20 -8.97
N LEU A 232 8.80 -0.79 -8.88
CA LEU A 232 8.56 -1.98 -8.04
C LEU A 232 8.52 -1.60 -6.55
N HIS A 233 9.49 -0.80 -6.10
CA HIS A 233 9.59 -0.45 -4.68
C HIS A 233 8.44 0.48 -4.24
N ALA A 234 8.00 1.40 -5.09
CA ALA A 234 6.84 2.24 -4.84
C ALA A 234 5.56 1.41 -4.70
N ALA A 235 5.41 0.33 -5.50
CA ALA A 235 4.30 -0.61 -5.34
C ALA A 235 4.37 -1.41 -4.04
N ASP A 236 5.56 -1.88 -3.64
CA ASP A 236 5.78 -2.53 -2.34
C ASP A 236 5.45 -1.58 -1.16
N GLN A 237 5.91 -0.33 -1.25
CA GLN A 237 5.61 0.72 -0.27
C GLN A 237 4.11 1.01 -0.19
N LEU A 238 3.39 1.07 -1.30
CA LEU A 238 1.94 1.28 -1.30
C LEU A 238 1.19 0.17 -0.54
N GLN A 239 1.62 -1.08 -0.70
CA GLN A 239 1.01 -2.21 0.02
C GLN A 239 1.30 -2.14 1.52
N LEU A 240 2.53 -1.78 1.90
CA LEU A 240 2.91 -1.56 3.30
C LEU A 240 2.19 -0.35 3.92
N PHE A 241 2.04 0.74 3.17
CA PHE A 241 1.29 1.92 3.57
C PHE A 241 -0.17 1.56 3.92
N LYS A 242 -0.86 0.86 3.01
CA LYS A 242 -2.23 0.40 3.24
C LYS A 242 -2.32 -0.54 4.45
N TYR A 243 -1.32 -1.40 4.65
CA TYR A 243 -1.24 -2.29 5.81
C TYR A 243 -1.13 -1.49 7.12
N ILE A 244 -0.22 -0.52 7.19
CA ILE A 244 0.01 0.31 8.39
C ILE A 244 -1.22 1.15 8.71
N VAL A 245 -1.79 1.85 7.73
CA VAL A 245 -3.00 2.68 7.91
C VAL A 245 -4.15 1.84 8.48
N LYS A 246 -4.41 0.66 7.89
CA LYS A 246 -5.51 -0.21 8.33
C LYS A 246 -5.31 -0.76 9.74
N ASN A 247 -4.10 -1.21 10.08
CA ASN A 247 -3.84 -1.82 11.38
C ASN A 247 -3.74 -0.78 12.50
N GLU A 248 -3.18 0.40 12.24
CA GLU A 248 -3.15 1.46 13.23
C GLU A 248 -4.56 2.03 13.49
N ALA A 249 -5.38 2.17 12.45
CA ALA A 249 -6.80 2.49 12.63
C ALA A 249 -7.53 1.40 13.45
N TRP A 250 -7.28 0.12 13.14
CA TRP A 250 -7.88 -1.00 13.87
C TRP A 250 -7.47 -1.05 15.35
N ALA A 251 -6.18 -0.81 15.65
CA ALA A 251 -5.66 -0.75 17.02
C ALA A 251 -6.31 0.38 17.85
N ASN A 252 -6.80 1.43 17.18
CA ASN A 252 -7.50 2.57 17.78
C ASN A 252 -9.03 2.43 17.71
N GLY A 253 -9.55 1.23 17.46
CA GLY A 253 -10.98 0.94 17.44
C GLY A 253 -11.73 1.56 16.25
N LYS A 254 -11.03 1.80 15.14
CA LYS A 254 -11.56 2.34 13.88
C LYS A 254 -11.45 1.32 12.76
N THR A 255 -11.97 1.67 11.59
CA THR A 255 -11.82 0.89 10.36
C THR A 255 -11.47 1.82 9.21
N ALA A 256 -10.33 1.58 8.54
CA ALA A 256 -9.88 2.37 7.41
C ALA A 256 -10.23 1.70 6.07
N THR A 257 -10.63 2.51 5.09
CA THR A 257 -10.90 2.04 3.73
C THR A 257 -10.23 2.91 2.68
N PHE A 258 -9.75 2.24 1.63
CA PHE A 258 -9.17 2.85 0.43
C PHE A 258 -10.10 2.71 -0.78
N MET A 259 -11.39 2.41 -0.53
CA MET A 259 -12.34 2.26 -1.63
C MET A 259 -12.57 3.61 -2.35
N PRO A 260 -12.76 3.64 -3.67
CA PRO A 260 -12.80 4.90 -4.41
C PRO A 260 -13.93 5.85 -4.01
N LYS A 261 -15.07 5.32 -3.56
CA LYS A 261 -16.25 6.13 -3.26
C LYS A 261 -17.09 5.56 -2.11
N PRO A 262 -16.68 5.76 -0.85
CA PRO A 262 -17.46 5.27 0.30
C PRO A 262 -18.71 6.12 0.57
N LEU A 263 -18.65 7.43 0.30
CA LEU A 263 -19.73 8.37 0.62
C LEU A 263 -20.34 8.97 -0.66
N PHE A 264 -21.66 8.84 -0.79
CA PHE A 264 -22.42 9.50 -1.85
C PHE A 264 -22.49 11.01 -1.58
N GLY A 265 -22.30 11.82 -2.63
CA GLY A 265 -22.36 13.28 -2.54
C GLY A 265 -21.11 13.97 -1.99
N ASP A 266 -20.17 13.22 -1.40
CA ASP A 266 -18.90 13.77 -0.89
C ASP A 266 -17.71 13.42 -1.80
N ASN A 267 -16.47 13.73 -1.39
CA ASN A 267 -15.26 13.43 -2.16
C ASN A 267 -14.93 11.92 -2.18
N GLY A 268 -14.36 11.46 -3.29
CA GLY A 268 -13.85 10.08 -3.39
C GLY A 268 -12.44 9.97 -2.82
N SER A 269 -11.89 8.76 -2.81
CA SER A 269 -10.49 8.51 -2.49
C SER A 269 -9.70 8.18 -3.76
N GLY A 270 -8.79 9.08 -4.13
CA GLY A 270 -7.88 8.94 -5.25
C GLY A 270 -6.60 8.15 -4.92
N MET A 271 -5.87 7.81 -5.97
CA MET A 271 -4.45 7.44 -5.90
C MET A 271 -3.68 8.24 -6.94
N HIS A 272 -3.47 9.54 -6.66
CA HIS A 272 -2.72 10.38 -7.58
C HIS A 272 -1.30 9.81 -7.73
N THR A 273 -0.86 9.62 -8.97
CA THR A 273 0.38 8.90 -9.26
C THR A 273 1.32 9.79 -10.07
N HIS A 274 2.24 10.43 -9.36
CA HIS A 274 3.31 11.26 -9.92
C HIS A 274 4.37 10.36 -10.55
N GLN A 275 4.75 10.68 -11.80
CA GLN A 275 5.65 9.85 -12.60
C GLN A 275 6.75 10.69 -13.23
N SER A 276 7.98 10.17 -13.25
CA SER A 276 9.09 10.75 -14.01
C SER A 276 10.05 9.69 -14.53
N LEU A 277 10.64 9.93 -15.69
CA LEU A 277 11.69 9.09 -16.28
C LEU A 277 13.06 9.75 -16.13
N TRP A 278 14.07 8.92 -15.85
CA TRP A 278 15.44 9.33 -15.62
C TRP A 278 16.41 8.43 -16.39
N LEU A 279 17.52 9.02 -16.85
CA LEU A 279 18.58 8.31 -17.55
C LEU A 279 19.94 8.82 -17.09
N GLY A 280 20.81 7.92 -16.68
CA GLY A 280 22.15 8.28 -16.21
C GLY A 280 22.15 9.20 -14.99
N GLY A 281 21.07 9.17 -14.19
CA GLY A 281 20.89 10.04 -13.04
C GLY A 281 20.34 11.44 -13.33
N GLU A 282 19.95 11.74 -14.59
CA GLU A 282 19.38 13.03 -14.98
C GLU A 282 17.87 12.91 -15.32
N PRO A 283 17.06 13.95 -15.02
CA PRO A 283 15.62 13.95 -15.29
C PRO A 283 15.33 14.16 -16.78
N LEU A 284 14.40 13.38 -17.34
CA LEU A 284 14.04 13.48 -18.76
C LEU A 284 12.80 14.33 -19.05
N PHE A 285 12.04 14.71 -18.01
CA PHE A 285 10.72 15.33 -18.19
C PHE A 285 10.73 16.85 -18.25
N TYR A 286 11.85 17.50 -17.92
CA TYR A 286 11.95 18.95 -17.87
C TYR A 286 12.46 19.55 -19.18
N ASP A 287 11.83 20.63 -19.63
CA ASP A 287 12.31 21.52 -20.69
C ASP A 287 11.77 22.94 -20.41
N GLU A 288 12.67 23.92 -20.25
CA GLU A 288 12.33 25.32 -19.95
C GLU A 288 11.38 25.94 -20.98
N THR A 289 11.48 25.52 -22.24
CA THR A 289 10.69 26.07 -23.36
C THR A 289 9.37 25.34 -23.59
N GLY A 290 9.20 24.18 -22.94
CA GLY A 290 8.02 23.35 -23.07
C GLY A 290 6.79 23.91 -22.36
N TYR A 291 5.59 23.56 -22.83
CA TYR A 291 4.36 23.85 -22.11
C TYR A 291 4.43 23.27 -20.68
N ALA A 292 4.15 24.10 -19.67
CA ALA A 292 4.28 23.74 -18.26
C ALA A 292 5.68 23.22 -17.84
N GLY A 293 6.72 23.57 -18.60
CA GLY A 293 8.09 23.11 -18.34
C GLY A 293 8.35 21.66 -18.76
N LEU A 294 7.53 21.10 -19.66
CA LEU A 294 7.58 19.68 -20.04
C LEU A 294 8.31 19.45 -21.37
N SER A 295 9.25 18.52 -21.36
CA SER A 295 9.95 18.04 -22.56
C SER A 295 9.02 17.31 -23.54
N ASP A 296 9.50 17.09 -24.77
CA ASP A 296 8.82 16.23 -25.73
C ASP A 296 8.61 14.81 -25.17
N THR A 297 9.60 14.24 -24.48
CA THR A 297 9.49 12.92 -23.83
C THR A 297 8.34 12.89 -22.82
N ALA A 298 8.21 13.90 -21.96
CA ALA A 298 7.09 14.00 -21.03
C ALA A 298 5.75 14.13 -21.75
N ARG A 299 5.66 14.97 -22.79
CA ARG A 299 4.44 15.15 -23.57
C ARG A 299 4.02 13.89 -24.31
N TRP A 300 4.95 13.13 -24.88
CA TRP A 300 4.66 11.85 -25.54
C TRP A 300 4.27 10.78 -24.53
N TYR A 301 4.91 10.75 -23.35
CA TYR A 301 4.50 9.90 -22.24
C TYR A 301 3.04 10.15 -21.85
N ILE A 302 2.67 11.42 -21.63
CA ILE A 302 1.29 11.85 -21.36
C ILE A 302 0.37 11.48 -22.53
N GLY A 303 0.79 11.69 -23.77
CA GLY A 303 0.03 11.28 -24.96
C GLY A 303 -0.29 9.78 -24.97
N GLY A 304 0.68 8.94 -24.58
CA GLY A 304 0.48 7.50 -24.41
C GLY A 304 -0.50 7.15 -23.30
N LEU A 305 -0.41 7.83 -22.14
CA LEU A 305 -1.37 7.66 -21.04
C LEU A 305 -2.80 7.99 -21.49
N LEU A 306 -2.99 9.13 -22.16
CA LEU A 306 -4.30 9.57 -22.63
C LEU A 306 -4.86 8.69 -23.75
N HIS A 307 -3.99 8.16 -24.61
CA HIS A 307 -4.40 7.28 -25.71
C HIS A 307 -4.92 5.92 -25.20
N HIS A 308 -4.39 5.42 -24.08
CA HIS A 308 -4.73 4.11 -23.52
C HIS A 308 -5.62 4.16 -22.26
N ALA A 309 -6.19 5.33 -21.94
CA ALA A 309 -7.10 5.55 -20.80
C ALA A 309 -8.54 5.09 -21.06
#